data_AF-A0A0F9GJT6-F1
#
_entry.id   AF-A0A0F9GJT6-F1
#
_cell.length_a   1.000
_cell.length_b   1.000
_cell.length_c   1.000
_cell.angle_alpha   90.00
_cell.angle_beta   90.00
_cell.angle_gamma   90.00
#
_symmetry.space_group_name_H-M   'P 1'
#
loop_
_entity.id
_entity.type
_entity.pdbx_description
1 polymer ?
#
loop_
_entity_poly.entity_id
_entity_poly.type
_entity_poly.pdbx_seq_one_letter_code
_entity_poly.pdbx_strand_id
1 'polypeptide(L)'
;MASKEEKRRRAALVEAMVAEDTKKAIEEMPLSLKELGELFDHLDEHLGNEGCDHTPKITSSFLASIKLNQEEIIPWLEDQGGYCDCEILANVEESWESEITKNT
;
A
#
# COMPACT_ATOMS: atom_id res chain seq x y z
N MET A 1 -12.01 -35.18 -10.24
CA MET A 1 -12.49 -33.82 -9.88
C MET A 1 -12.58 -33.74 -8.36
N ALA A 2 -12.00 -32.73 -7.72
CA ALA A 2 -12.11 -32.58 -6.26
C ALA A 2 -13.58 -32.38 -5.85
N SER A 3 -13.99 -33.02 -4.75
CA SER A 3 -15.33 -32.85 -4.16
C SER A 3 -15.61 -31.37 -3.87
N LYS A 4 -16.89 -30.98 -3.93
CA LYS A 4 -17.34 -29.64 -3.55
C LYS A 4 -16.86 -29.26 -2.14
N GLU A 5 -16.78 -30.23 -1.23
CA GLU A 5 -16.28 -30.03 0.13
C GLU A 5 -14.78 -29.75 0.16
N GLU A 6 -13.99 -30.49 -0.62
CA GLU A 6 -12.54 -30.29 -0.68
C GLU A 6 -12.18 -28.94 -1.29
N LYS A 7 -12.91 -28.49 -2.31
CA LYS A 7 -12.75 -27.14 -2.88
C LYS A 7 -13.02 -26.05 -1.83
N ARG A 8 -14.08 -26.22 -1.02
CA ARG A 8 -14.42 -25.27 0.06
C ARG A 8 -13.34 -25.24 1.15
N ARG A 9 -12.85 -26.40 1.59
CA ARG A 9 -11.76 -26.48 2.59
C ARG A 9 -10.48 -25.79 2.09
N ARG A 10 -10.11 -26.01 0.83
CA ARG A 10 -8.94 -25.35 0.22
C ARG A 10 -9.12 -23.83 0.15
N ALA A 11 -10.29 -23.36 -0.26
CA ALA A 11 -10.57 -21.92 -0.30
C ALA A 11 -10.47 -21.29 1.09
N ALA A 12 -11.07 -21.90 2.12
CA ALA A 12 -11.01 -21.38 3.49
C ALA A 12 -9.58 -21.35 4.07
N LEU A 13 -8.74 -22.34 3.72
CA LEU A 13 -7.32 -22.33 4.13
C LEU A 13 -6.55 -21.21 3.44
N VAL A 14 -6.77 -20.98 2.14
CA VAL A 14 -6.13 -19.87 1.40
C VAL A 14 -6.58 -18.53 1.96
N GLU A 15 -7.87 -18.35 2.22
CA GLU A 15 -8.43 -17.12 2.80
C GLU A 15 -7.80 -16.80 4.17
N ALA A 16 -7.68 -17.80 5.05
CA ALA A 16 -7.04 -17.63 6.34
C ALA A 16 -5.54 -17.26 6.22
N MET A 17 -4.81 -17.89 5.29
CA MET A 17 -3.40 -17.56 5.05
C MET A 17 -3.24 -16.12 4.54
N VAL A 18 -4.07 -15.70 3.59
CA VAL A 18 -4.06 -14.31 3.07
C VAL A 18 -4.36 -13.32 4.20
N ALA A 19 -5.38 -13.60 5.04
CA ALA A 19 -5.71 -12.76 6.18
C ALA A 19 -4.55 -12.58 7.17
N GLU A 20 -3.82 -13.67 7.45
CA GLU A 20 -2.64 -13.65 8.32
C GLU A 20 -1.48 -12.85 7.70
N ASP A 21 -1.26 -12.99 6.40
CA ASP A 21 -0.18 -12.27 5.70
C ASP A 21 -0.49 -10.77 5.56
N THR A 22 -1.73 -10.38 5.25
CA THR A 22 -2.17 -8.98 5.26
C THR A 22 -1.99 -8.35 6.64
N LYS A 23 -2.33 -9.08 7.71
CA LYS A 23 -2.14 -8.59 9.08
C LYS A 23 -0.67 -8.32 9.40
N LYS A 24 0.23 -9.24 9.01
CA LYS A 24 1.67 -9.06 9.21
C LYS A 24 2.20 -7.87 8.41
N ALA A 25 1.78 -7.73 7.15
CA ALA A 25 2.19 -6.61 6.31
C ALA A 25 1.81 -5.26 6.96
N ILE A 26 0.62 -5.15 7.55
CA ILE A 26 0.18 -3.96 8.30
C ILE A 26 0.99 -3.76 9.60
N GLU A 27 1.43 -4.83 10.26
CA GLU A 27 2.24 -4.74 11.48
C GLU A 27 3.71 -4.40 11.20
N GLU A 28 4.23 -4.73 10.01
CA GLU A 28 5.62 -4.52 9.60
C GLU A 28 5.86 -3.22 8.84
N MET A 29 4.80 -2.54 8.35
CA MET A 29 4.95 -1.29 7.62
C MET A 29 5.40 -0.11 8.52
N PRO A 30 6.19 0.84 8.00
CA PRO A 30 6.81 1.91 8.78
C PRO A 30 5.88 3.12 9.06
N LEU A 31 4.60 3.02 8.66
CA LEU A 31 3.57 4.04 8.84
C LEU A 31 2.21 3.38 9.06
N SER A 32 1.26 4.08 9.64
CA SER A 32 -0.10 3.56 9.80
C SER A 32 -0.89 3.59 8.49
N LEU A 33 -1.92 2.74 8.36
CA LEU A 33 -2.86 2.78 7.23
C LEU A 33 -3.54 4.15 7.07
N LYS A 34 -3.76 4.87 8.18
CA LYS A 34 -4.32 6.23 8.14
C LYS A 34 -3.34 7.20 7.48
N GLU A 35 -2.07 7.17 7.85
CA GLU A 35 -1.04 8.03 7.26
C GLU A 35 -0.78 7.67 5.80
N LEU A 36 -0.86 6.38 5.44
CA LEU A 36 -0.76 5.92 4.06
C LEU A 36 -1.93 6.44 3.21
N GLY A 37 -3.16 6.37 3.72
CA GLY A 37 -4.32 6.96 3.04
C GLY A 37 -4.22 8.48 2.89
N GLU A 38 -3.79 9.19 3.94
CA GLU A 38 -3.56 10.65 3.88
C GLU A 38 -2.46 11.02 2.86
N LEU A 39 -1.45 10.15 2.66
CA LEU A 39 -0.44 10.33 1.60
C LEU A 39 -1.07 10.19 0.21
N PHE A 40 -1.91 9.18 -0.02
CA PHE A 40 -2.57 9.00 -1.31
C PHE A 40 -3.49 10.18 -1.65
N ASP A 41 -4.35 10.61 -0.71
CA ASP A 41 -5.19 11.79 -0.88
C ASP A 41 -4.35 13.04 -1.25
N HIS A 42 -3.21 13.22 -0.58
CA HIS A 42 -2.31 14.35 -0.84
C HIS A 42 -1.67 14.29 -2.24
N LEU A 43 -1.24 13.11 -2.67
CA LEU A 43 -0.65 12.91 -3.98
C LEU A 43 -1.67 13.13 -5.10
N ASP A 44 -2.90 12.64 -4.92
CA ASP A 44 -3.97 12.75 -5.92
C ASP A 44 -4.36 14.22 -6.16
N GLU A 45 -4.42 15.02 -5.10
CA GLU A 45 -4.65 16.48 -5.18
C GLU A 45 -3.53 17.24 -5.89
N HIS A 46 -2.26 16.88 -5.65
CA HIS A 46 -1.10 17.63 -6.17
C HIS A 46 -0.75 17.22 -7.60
N LEU A 47 -0.75 15.91 -7.90
CA LEU A 47 -0.40 15.40 -9.23
C LEU A 47 -1.40 15.83 -10.31
N GLY A 48 -2.68 15.97 -9.96
CA GLY A 48 -3.69 16.50 -10.87
C GLY A 48 -3.41 17.93 -11.35
N ASN A 49 -2.66 18.72 -10.56
CA ASN A 49 -2.36 20.12 -10.84
C ASN A 49 -0.95 20.32 -11.44
N GLU A 50 0.05 19.63 -10.91
CA GLU A 50 1.48 19.85 -11.24
C GLU A 50 2.05 18.81 -12.22
N GLY A 51 1.41 17.63 -12.33
CA GLY A 51 1.96 16.47 -13.03
C GLY A 51 3.11 15.81 -12.26
N CYS A 52 3.62 14.69 -12.78
CA CYS A 52 4.73 13.98 -12.16
C CYS A 52 6.08 14.35 -12.80
N ASP A 53 7.08 14.66 -11.96
CA ASP A 53 8.47 14.91 -12.38
C ASP A 53 9.39 13.67 -12.26
N HIS A 54 8.80 12.50 -12.03
CA HIS A 54 9.47 11.22 -11.80
C HIS A 54 10.36 11.18 -10.55
N THR A 55 10.02 11.97 -9.54
CA THR A 55 10.65 11.92 -8.20
C THR A 55 9.60 11.71 -7.12
N PRO A 56 9.98 11.29 -5.89
CA PRO A 56 9.07 11.20 -4.74
C PRO A 56 9.05 12.52 -3.95
N LYS A 57 9.07 13.67 -4.62
CA LYS A 57 9.27 14.98 -3.99
C LYS A 57 8.04 15.42 -3.20
N ILE A 58 6.85 15.22 -3.75
CA ILE A 58 5.58 15.54 -3.06
C ILE A 58 5.47 14.64 -1.83
N THR A 59 5.73 13.34 -2.00
CA THR A 59 5.79 12.36 -0.91
C THR A 59 6.76 12.78 0.19
N SER A 60 8.00 13.12 -0.16
CA SER A 60 9.02 13.54 0.82
C SER A 60 8.57 14.79 1.60
N SER A 61 7.96 15.76 0.91
CA SER A 61 7.41 16.97 1.53
C SER A 61 6.26 16.66 2.48
N PHE A 62 5.34 15.77 2.08
CA PHE A 62 4.23 15.32 2.91
C PHE A 62 4.74 14.66 4.19
N LEU A 63 5.64 13.67 4.07
CA LEU A 63 6.21 12.95 5.22
C LEU A 63 6.92 13.90 6.18
N ALA A 64 7.66 14.89 5.66
CA ALA A 64 8.29 15.93 6.47
C ALA A 64 7.25 16.78 7.23
N SER A 65 6.12 17.11 6.58
CA SER A 65 5.07 17.94 7.17
C SER A 65 4.38 17.29 8.38
N ILE A 66 4.21 15.97 8.34
CA ILE A 66 3.65 15.17 9.44
C ILE A 66 4.72 14.53 10.34
N LYS A 67 6.00 14.89 10.12
CA LYS A 67 7.18 14.47 10.92
C LYS A 67 7.42 12.96 10.94
N LEU A 68 7.15 12.28 9.82
CA LEU A 68 7.45 10.87 9.66
C LEU A 68 8.89 10.62 9.17
N ASN A 69 9.39 9.41 9.44
CA ASN A 69 10.76 9.03 9.11
C ASN A 69 10.91 8.70 7.60
N GLN A 70 11.35 9.68 6.83
CA GLN A 70 11.59 9.52 5.39
C GLN A 70 12.64 8.45 5.08
N GLU A 71 13.65 8.27 5.93
CA GLU A 71 14.73 7.30 5.71
C GLU A 71 14.25 5.84 5.81
N GLU A 72 13.07 5.63 6.41
CA GLU A 72 12.45 4.31 6.55
C GLU A 72 11.28 4.14 5.57
N ILE A 73 10.45 5.18 5.41
CA ILE A 73 9.23 5.11 4.61
C ILE A 73 9.52 5.16 3.12
N ILE A 74 10.47 5.98 2.65
CA ILE A 74 10.76 6.07 1.20
C ILE A 74 11.28 4.73 0.66
N PRO A 75 12.30 4.09 1.27
CA PRO A 75 12.74 2.77 0.81
C PRO A 75 11.63 1.72 0.84
N TRP A 76 10.76 1.76 1.85
CA TRP A 76 9.61 0.87 1.92
C TRP A 76 8.63 1.11 0.75
N LEU A 77 8.35 2.37 0.39
CA LEU A 77 7.53 2.70 -0.79
C LEU A 77 8.17 2.21 -2.09
N GLU A 78 9.49 2.35 -2.24
CA GLU A 78 10.25 1.85 -3.39
C GLU A 78 10.17 0.32 -3.50
N ASP A 79 10.26 -0.40 -2.37
CA ASP A 79 10.08 -1.86 -2.31
C ASP A 79 8.66 -2.29 -2.72
N GLN A 80 7.66 -1.43 -2.50
CA GLN A 80 6.29 -1.60 -3.00
C GLN A 80 6.10 -1.13 -4.46
N GLY A 81 7.16 -0.69 -5.12
CA GLY A 81 7.14 -0.25 -6.51
C GLY A 81 6.82 1.23 -6.73
N GLY A 82 6.86 2.06 -5.69
CA GLY A 82 6.61 3.50 -5.75
C GLY A 82 7.88 4.34 -5.79
N TYR A 83 8.55 4.45 -6.95
CA TYR A 83 9.80 5.22 -7.07
C TYR A 83 9.56 6.71 -7.42
N CYS A 84 8.43 7.05 -8.03
CA CYS A 84 7.89 8.42 -8.15
C CYS A 84 6.58 8.59 -7.38
N ASP A 85 6.20 9.84 -7.14
CA ASP A 85 4.87 10.24 -6.65
C ASP A 85 3.73 9.57 -7.45
N CYS A 86 3.91 9.43 -8.77
CA CYS A 86 2.95 8.78 -9.66
C CYS A 86 2.78 7.26 -9.48
N GLU A 87 3.89 6.58 -9.21
CA GLU A 87 3.95 5.13 -9.01
C GLU A 87 3.51 4.77 -7.61
N ILE A 88 3.68 5.67 -6.64
CA ILE A 88 3.11 5.49 -5.30
C ILE A 88 1.58 5.37 -5.40
N LEU A 89 0.91 6.27 -6.11
CA LEU A 89 -0.52 6.09 -6.40
C LEU A 89 -0.80 4.85 -7.25
N ALA A 90 -0.15 4.72 -8.41
CA ALA A 90 -0.53 3.66 -9.35
C ALA A 90 -0.24 2.24 -8.84
N ASN A 91 0.85 2.02 -8.10
CA ASN A 91 1.31 0.70 -7.69
C ASN A 91 1.03 0.42 -6.22
N VAL A 92 1.36 1.38 -5.34
CA VAL A 92 1.27 1.14 -3.89
C VAL A 92 -0.20 1.18 -3.45
N GLU A 93 -0.99 2.16 -3.91
CA GLU A 93 -2.43 2.21 -3.62
C GLU A 93 -3.15 0.96 -4.13
N GLU A 94 -2.96 0.58 -5.41
CA GLU A 94 -3.60 -0.61 -6.00
C GLU A 94 -3.24 -1.89 -5.23
N SER A 95 -1.97 -2.04 -4.85
CA SER A 95 -1.51 -3.17 -4.04
C SER A 95 -2.23 -3.23 -2.70
N TRP A 96 -2.28 -2.12 -1.96
CA TRP A 96 -2.87 -2.07 -0.63
C TRP A 96 -4.41 -2.16 -0.64
N GLU A 97 -5.09 -1.57 -1.64
CA GLU A 97 -6.52 -1.78 -1.84
C GLU A 97 -6.83 -3.26 -2.12
N SER A 98 -6.02 -3.92 -2.96
CA SER A 98 -6.16 -5.35 -3.24
C SER A 98 -5.95 -6.21 -1.99
N GLU A 99 -4.93 -5.91 -1.18
CA GLU A 99 -4.63 -6.65 0.04
C GLU A 99 -5.73 -6.47 1.11
N ILE A 100 -6.25 -5.26 1.28
CA ILE A 100 -7.32 -4.97 2.25
C ILE A 100 -8.66 -5.58 1.81
N THR A 101 -9.01 -5.48 0.52
CA THR A 101 -10.29 -6.00 0.00
C THR A 101 -10.34 -7.53 -0.07
N LYS A 102 -9.20 -8.22 -0.16
CA LYS A 102 -9.14 -9.68 0.00
C LYS A 102 -9.56 -10.15 1.39
N ASN A 103 -9.53 -9.26 2.38
CA ASN A 103 -9.66 -9.59 3.80
C ASN A 103 -10.89 -8.93 4.49
N THR A 104 -11.71 -8.17 3.76
CA THR A 104 -12.90 -7.45 4.26
C THR A 104 -14.18 -7.99 3.61
#